data_AF-A0A9P7CXM9-F1
#
_entry.id   AF-A0A9P7CXM9-F1
#
_cell.length_a   1.000
_cell.length_b   1.000
_cell.length_c   1.000
_cell.angle_alpha   90.00
_cell.angle_beta   90.00
_cell.angle_gamma   90.00
#
_symmetry.space_group_name_H-M   'P 1'
#
loop_
_entity.id
_entity.type
_entity.pdbx_description
1 polymer ?
#
loop_
_entity_poly.entity_id
_entity_poly.type
_entity_poly.pdbx_seq_one_letter_code
_entity_poly.pdbx_strand_id
1 'polypeptide(L)'
;MTPASSVLSDEPPPSKRRRLSSSSLSDAEEEDDDDDDDDKPLAAQVADSNAATGTTSRKALVQRSGKKTSSMKSKAQKAPTGDKRPEKNGVANGRGSDLKVKVEDKMDEGQLTRLATGVTVDTGPASSAVPSHKPEKAAFVELRKGIIEITAVENDRQPRSIVILTGLKTLFQTQLPMMPREYIARLVYDHNSKALAIIKRGYKVVGGICYRPFPHRGFAEIVFFATASVDQVKGYGGMLMDNFKQHIKRTYPGVMHFLTYADNFAVVFFKKQGFSKEITLDRSVWAGYIKDYEGGTIMQCTMLRKVNYLDKVNIISQQREAILTKIREMSKSHIVYQGLPQFQEGAPEGVTVDPKDVPGLRESGWTPGMEHSTRSGKSAEHTQMQRLLSDLKAHPLAWAFLNPVNADEVPDYYGVIKRPMDFSTMEHKMDTSQYSSLKFFLDDVQLVVDNCKLYNPETSIYHRNAVKLEKFMKEQCAEYAKRGS
;
A
#
# COMPACT_ATOMS: atom_id res chain seq x y z
N MET A 1 -58.52 -12.93 -24.89
CA MET A 1 -59.34 -13.74 -23.98
C MET A 1 -58.47 -14.86 -23.44
N THR A 2 -58.36 -14.95 -22.12
CA THR A 2 -57.94 -16.14 -21.31
C THR A 2 -59.23 -16.79 -20.75
N PRO A 3 -59.22 -17.88 -19.94
CA PRO A 3 -58.14 -18.74 -19.40
C PRO A 3 -58.21 -20.18 -20.00
N ALA A 4 -57.77 -21.32 -19.44
CA ALA A 4 -57.28 -21.79 -18.12
C ALA A 4 -56.54 -23.16 -18.31
N SER A 5 -56.07 -23.95 -17.33
CA SER A 5 -55.39 -23.72 -16.03
C SER A 5 -55.04 -25.09 -15.38
N SER A 6 -53.79 -25.30 -14.92
CA SER A 6 -53.33 -26.34 -13.95
C SER A 6 -51.86 -26.00 -13.63
N VAL A 7 -51.35 -25.79 -12.41
CA VAL A 7 -51.64 -26.29 -11.05
C VAL A 7 -51.11 -27.72 -10.82
N LEU A 8 -50.02 -27.81 -10.06
CA LEU A 8 -49.50 -28.94 -9.28
C LEU A 8 -48.62 -28.36 -8.15
N SER A 9 -48.44 -29.08 -7.05
CA SER A 9 -48.14 -28.50 -5.72
C SER A 9 -46.76 -28.83 -5.15
N ASP A 10 -46.28 -28.01 -4.22
CA ASP A 10 -45.08 -28.26 -3.40
C ASP A 10 -45.28 -29.35 -2.33
N GLU A 11 -44.24 -30.16 -2.08
CA GLU A 11 -43.96 -30.79 -0.78
C GLU A 11 -42.45 -30.76 -0.48
N PRO A 12 -42.01 -30.53 0.78
CA PRO A 12 -40.60 -30.40 1.15
C PRO A 12 -39.92 -31.74 1.52
N PRO A 13 -38.61 -31.89 1.27
CA PRO A 13 -37.85 -33.10 1.65
C PRO A 13 -37.59 -33.21 3.17
N PRO A 14 -37.43 -34.43 3.72
CA PRO A 14 -37.51 -34.67 5.17
C PRO A 14 -36.23 -34.35 5.97
N SER A 15 -36.43 -33.86 7.20
CA SER A 15 -35.37 -33.59 8.18
C SER A 15 -34.68 -34.87 8.70
N LYS A 16 -33.35 -34.97 8.59
CA LYS A 16 -32.58 -36.04 9.23
C LYS A 16 -32.31 -35.72 10.70
N ARG A 17 -32.85 -36.54 11.62
CA ARG A 17 -32.60 -36.42 13.06
C ARG A 17 -31.20 -36.90 13.47
N ARG A 18 -30.63 -36.19 14.43
CA ARG A 18 -29.43 -36.49 15.22
C ARG A 18 -29.48 -37.92 15.80
N ARG A 19 -28.41 -38.70 15.66
CA ARG A 19 -28.24 -40.00 16.35
C ARG A 19 -27.33 -39.77 17.56
N LEU A 20 -27.78 -40.21 18.73
CA LEU A 20 -26.98 -40.28 19.95
C LEU A 20 -26.34 -41.68 20.05
N SER A 21 -25.15 -41.77 20.63
CA SER A 21 -24.51 -43.02 21.04
C SER A 21 -23.82 -42.80 22.38
N SER A 22 -24.30 -43.49 23.41
CA SER A 22 -23.84 -43.38 24.80
C SER A 22 -23.26 -44.72 25.27
N SER A 23 -22.07 -44.71 25.85
CA SER A 23 -21.45 -45.88 26.50
C SER A 23 -20.43 -45.47 27.56
N SER A 24 -20.45 -46.17 28.69
CA SER A 24 -19.60 -46.02 29.89
C SER A 24 -19.29 -47.44 30.41
N LEU A 25 -18.37 -47.72 31.33
CA LEU A 25 -17.58 -46.88 32.25
C LEU A 25 -16.11 -46.77 31.73
N SER A 26 -15.02 -46.52 32.48
CA SER A 26 -14.78 -46.48 33.94
C SER A 26 -13.57 -45.63 34.33
N ASP A 27 -13.44 -45.43 35.64
CA ASP A 27 -12.49 -44.57 36.35
C ASP A 27 -11.03 -45.03 36.30
N ALA A 28 -10.10 -44.08 36.49
CA ALA A 28 -8.80 -44.27 37.15
C ALA A 28 -8.13 -42.92 37.49
N GLU A 29 -8.46 -42.39 38.68
CA GLU A 29 -7.59 -41.63 39.62
C GLU A 29 -6.89 -40.31 39.19
N GLU A 30 -6.52 -39.55 40.23
CA GLU A 30 -6.01 -38.17 40.20
C GLU A 30 -4.50 -38.17 40.51
N GLU A 31 -3.70 -37.35 39.81
CA GLU A 31 -2.50 -36.72 40.38
C GLU A 31 -2.44 -35.26 39.88
N ASP A 32 -2.40 -34.31 40.81
CA ASP A 32 -2.13 -32.89 40.54
C ASP A 32 -0.61 -32.69 40.37
N ASP A 33 -0.21 -31.74 39.53
CA ASP A 33 1.02 -30.98 39.72
C ASP A 33 0.87 -29.61 39.05
N ASP A 34 0.99 -28.54 39.83
CA ASP A 34 1.07 -27.16 39.34
C ASP A 34 2.48 -26.89 38.78
N ASP A 35 2.58 -26.22 37.63
CA ASP A 35 3.67 -25.25 37.43
C ASP A 35 3.26 -24.21 36.37
N ASP A 36 3.60 -22.95 36.62
CA ASP A 36 3.06 -21.79 35.91
C ASP A 36 4.14 -21.06 35.08
N ASP A 37 3.65 -20.17 34.21
CA ASP A 37 4.35 -19.00 33.66
C ASP A 37 5.36 -19.08 32.47
N ASP A 38 5.37 -17.93 31.78
CA ASP A 38 6.28 -17.39 30.75
C ASP A 38 6.86 -18.25 29.60
N ASP A 39 6.46 -17.89 28.37
CA ASP A 39 7.45 -17.61 27.32
C ASP A 39 7.05 -16.38 26.46
N LYS A 40 7.93 -15.37 26.45
CA LYS A 40 7.89 -14.21 25.54
C LYS A 40 9.30 -13.99 24.95
N PRO A 41 9.50 -14.11 23.63
CA PRO A 41 10.79 -13.81 23.03
C PRO A 41 11.05 -12.29 23.02
N LEU A 42 12.13 -11.86 23.69
CA LEU A 42 12.65 -10.49 23.69
C LEU A 42 14.13 -10.49 23.29
N ALA A 43 14.57 -9.46 22.58
CA ALA A 43 15.86 -9.46 21.89
C ALA A 43 16.99 -8.67 22.60
N ALA A 44 18.22 -9.15 22.39
CA ALA A 44 19.51 -8.46 22.49
C ALA A 44 20.12 -8.16 23.89
N GLN A 45 21.16 -8.96 24.24
CA GLN A 45 22.53 -8.54 24.64
C GLN A 45 23.46 -9.78 24.51
N VAL A 46 24.58 -9.80 23.79
CA VAL A 46 25.90 -9.12 23.93
C VAL A 46 26.91 -9.87 24.84
N ALA A 47 27.81 -10.60 24.16
CA ALA A 47 29.24 -10.85 24.43
C ALA A 47 29.79 -11.60 25.68
N ASP A 48 30.87 -12.34 25.40
CA ASP A 48 31.99 -12.79 26.26
C ASP A 48 31.78 -13.60 27.55
N SER A 49 32.18 -14.87 27.51
CA SER A 49 33.40 -15.32 28.22
C SER A 49 33.85 -16.75 27.80
N ASN A 50 35.10 -17.10 28.11
CA ASN A 50 35.72 -18.39 27.77
C ASN A 50 35.66 -19.39 28.95
N ALA A 51 35.56 -20.70 28.69
CA ALA A 51 36.58 -21.67 29.17
C ALA A 51 36.41 -23.13 28.67
N ALA A 52 37.53 -23.64 28.12
CA ALA A 52 37.96 -25.01 27.86
C ALA A 52 37.30 -26.25 28.52
N THR A 53 37.03 -27.26 27.68
CA THR A 53 37.54 -28.67 27.75
C THR A 53 37.33 -29.28 26.34
N GLY A 54 38.07 -30.24 25.77
CA GLY A 54 38.87 -31.36 26.30
C GLY A 54 38.17 -32.68 25.92
N THR A 55 38.74 -33.68 25.22
CA THR A 55 40.14 -33.89 24.77
C THR A 55 40.25 -35.00 23.69
N THR A 56 41.12 -34.84 22.66
CA THR A 56 41.67 -35.93 21.76
C THR A 56 40.67 -36.77 20.91
N SER A 57 40.99 -37.54 19.86
CA SER A 57 42.19 -38.02 19.09
C SER A 57 41.71 -38.35 17.63
N ARG A 58 42.49 -38.62 16.57
CA ARG A 58 43.95 -38.74 16.31
C ARG A 58 44.29 -38.49 14.82
N LYS A 59 45.31 -37.66 14.58
CA LYS A 59 46.27 -37.56 13.44
C LYS A 59 46.33 -38.66 12.36
N ALA A 60 46.54 -38.21 11.11
CA ALA A 60 47.57 -38.73 10.18
C ALA A 60 48.26 -37.53 9.49
N LEU A 61 49.54 -37.66 9.08
CA LEU A 61 50.38 -36.54 8.60
C LEU A 61 51.47 -37.02 7.63
N VAL A 62 51.65 -36.33 6.50
CA VAL A 62 52.92 -36.26 5.76
C VAL A 62 53.18 -34.82 5.30
N GLN A 63 54.43 -34.36 5.33
CA GLN A 63 54.89 -33.02 4.93
C GLN A 63 55.95 -33.09 3.81
N ARG A 64 56.38 -31.91 3.33
CA ARG A 64 57.68 -31.54 2.72
C ARG A 64 57.75 -31.46 1.18
N SER A 65 58.62 -30.62 0.58
CA SER A 65 59.31 -29.38 1.02
C SER A 65 60.16 -28.76 -0.13
N GLY A 66 60.29 -27.42 -0.17
CA GLY A 66 61.37 -26.69 -0.88
C GLY A 66 60.94 -26.04 -2.21
N LYS A 67 61.13 -24.73 -2.45
CA LYS A 67 62.36 -23.90 -2.63
C LYS A 67 62.96 -24.05 -4.05
N LYS A 68 63.44 -23.00 -4.74
CA LYS A 68 64.04 -21.71 -4.27
C LYS A 68 64.09 -20.64 -5.41
N THR A 69 64.42 -19.38 -5.06
CA THR A 69 65.07 -18.30 -5.90
C THR A 69 64.32 -17.68 -7.12
N SER A 70 64.50 -16.41 -7.53
CA SER A 70 65.29 -15.27 -6.96
C SER A 70 64.96 -13.85 -7.52
N SER A 71 65.08 -12.84 -6.65
CA SER A 71 65.70 -11.49 -6.83
C SER A 71 65.21 -10.38 -7.82
N MET A 72 64.82 -9.23 -7.21
CA MET A 72 65.32 -7.84 -7.45
C MET A 72 64.97 -7.08 -8.77
N LYS A 73 64.90 -5.72 -8.84
CA LYS A 73 64.98 -4.61 -7.84
C LYS A 73 64.30 -3.30 -8.38
N SER A 74 64.26 -2.24 -7.56
CA SER A 74 63.57 -0.95 -7.83
C SER A 74 64.40 0.32 -7.53
N LYS A 75 63.96 1.49 -8.04
CA LYS A 75 64.26 2.90 -7.66
C LYS A 75 63.07 3.78 -8.18
N ALA A 76 62.50 4.82 -7.54
CA ALA A 76 62.93 5.88 -6.59
C ALA A 76 63.73 7.03 -7.25
N GLN A 77 63.59 8.33 -6.92
CA GLN A 77 62.87 9.08 -5.86
C GLN A 77 61.86 10.09 -6.52
N LYS A 78 61.37 11.25 -6.02
CA LYS A 78 61.53 12.10 -4.80
C LYS A 78 60.36 13.13 -4.66
N ALA A 79 60.33 13.92 -3.58
CA ALA A 79 59.49 15.13 -3.40
C ALA A 79 60.22 16.19 -2.50
N PRO A 80 59.79 17.47 -2.47
CA PRO A 80 60.06 18.36 -1.33
C PRO A 80 58.89 19.32 -0.89
N THR A 81 58.70 19.44 0.44
CA THR A 81 58.37 20.63 1.30
C THR A 81 57.70 21.89 0.69
N GLY A 82 56.73 22.60 1.33
CA GLY A 82 56.15 22.59 2.70
C GLY A 82 54.79 23.36 2.70
N ASP A 83 54.32 24.15 3.69
CA ASP A 83 54.75 24.52 5.05
C ASP A 83 53.57 25.21 5.83
N LYS A 84 53.74 25.49 7.14
CA LYS A 84 52.97 26.34 8.09
C LYS A 84 51.71 25.81 8.82
N ARG A 85 51.68 26.19 10.12
CA ARG A 85 50.80 25.87 11.27
C ARG A 85 49.80 27.04 11.56
N PRO A 86 48.87 27.03 12.57
CA PRO A 86 48.80 26.18 13.79
C PRO A 86 47.41 25.64 14.26
N GLU A 87 47.47 24.87 15.36
CA GLU A 87 46.54 24.66 16.53
C GLU A 87 45.14 25.31 16.56
N LYS A 88 44.09 24.77 17.24
CA LYS A 88 44.06 24.13 18.58
C LYS A 88 42.83 23.19 18.80
N ASN A 89 42.74 22.50 19.94
CA ASN A 89 41.74 21.46 20.28
C ASN A 89 40.32 21.97 20.63
N GLY A 90 39.26 21.13 20.47
CA GLY A 90 37.89 21.50 20.88
C GLY A 90 36.70 20.50 20.74
N VAL A 91 36.83 19.25 21.24
CA VAL A 91 35.71 18.38 21.78
C VAL A 91 34.51 17.94 20.88
N ALA A 92 34.24 16.62 20.86
CA ALA A 92 32.98 15.90 20.49
C ALA A 92 32.37 16.13 19.08
N ASN A 93 31.73 15.16 18.41
CA ASN A 93 31.04 13.96 18.89
C ASN A 93 31.08 12.82 17.84
N GLY A 94 30.70 11.59 18.21
CA GLY A 94 30.71 10.42 17.32
C GLY A 94 29.62 10.42 16.23
N ARG A 95 29.85 9.71 15.12
CA ARG A 95 28.84 9.46 14.05
C ARG A 95 28.42 7.99 14.01
N GLY A 96 27.27 7.70 14.61
CA GLY A 96 26.47 6.51 14.27
C GLY A 96 25.81 6.68 12.89
N SER A 97 25.35 5.57 12.30
CA SER A 97 24.78 5.53 10.95
C SER A 97 23.25 5.48 10.97
N ASP A 98 22.57 6.61 10.75
CA ASP A 98 21.12 6.66 10.61
C ASP A 98 20.66 6.49 9.15
N LEU A 99 19.94 5.41 8.89
CA LEU A 99 19.23 5.18 7.62
C LEU A 99 17.95 6.02 7.58
N LYS A 100 18.08 7.28 7.16
CA LYS A 100 16.96 8.23 7.13
C LYS A 100 15.94 7.87 6.04
N VAL A 101 14.92 7.11 6.44
CA VAL A 101 13.75 6.75 5.60
C VAL A 101 13.13 8.02 5.03
N LYS A 102 13.01 8.09 3.69
CA LYS A 102 12.43 9.24 3.00
C LYS A 102 10.93 9.03 2.85
N VAL A 103 10.13 9.84 3.54
CA VAL A 103 8.67 9.92 3.40
C VAL A 103 8.33 10.22 1.93
N GLU A 104 7.48 9.40 1.28
CA GLU A 104 6.95 9.68 -0.06
C GLU A 104 6.05 10.92 -0.03
N ASP A 105 5.94 11.62 -1.16
CA ASP A 105 5.14 12.84 -1.31
C ASP A 105 3.67 12.59 -0.92
N LYS A 106 3.24 13.19 0.21
CA LYS A 106 1.83 13.62 0.33
C LYS A 106 1.54 14.54 -0.85
N MET A 107 0.34 14.47 -1.41
CA MET A 107 -0.14 15.56 -2.29
C MET A 107 -0.03 16.87 -1.50
N ASP A 108 0.51 17.93 -2.14
CA ASP A 108 0.64 19.23 -1.48
C ASP A 108 -0.72 19.67 -0.94
N GLU A 109 -0.80 19.80 0.39
CA GLU A 109 -1.99 20.25 1.10
C GLU A 109 -2.33 21.69 0.70
N GLY A 110 -1.31 22.47 0.32
CA GLY A 110 -1.45 23.75 -0.36
C GLY A 110 -2.02 23.66 -1.78
N GLN A 111 -1.85 22.56 -2.53
CA GLN A 111 -2.51 22.37 -3.84
C GLN A 111 -3.98 21.96 -3.67
N LEU A 112 -4.31 21.09 -2.71
CA LEU A 112 -5.72 20.83 -2.36
C LEU A 112 -6.40 22.11 -1.88
N THR A 113 -5.76 22.87 -1.00
CA THR A 113 -6.30 24.13 -0.48
C THR A 113 -6.46 25.16 -1.60
N ARG A 114 -5.46 25.35 -2.49
CA ARG A 114 -5.58 26.26 -3.65
C ARG A 114 -6.69 25.85 -4.64
N LEU A 115 -6.94 24.55 -4.81
CA LEU A 115 -8.09 24.06 -5.59
C LEU A 115 -9.44 24.28 -4.90
N ALA A 116 -9.47 24.29 -3.55
CA ALA A 116 -10.68 24.54 -2.77
C ALA A 116 -10.99 26.04 -2.58
N THR A 117 -9.98 26.90 -2.53
CA THR A 117 -10.14 28.36 -2.35
C THR A 117 -10.17 29.16 -3.66
N GLY A 118 -9.85 28.54 -4.79
CA GLY A 118 -9.94 29.16 -6.12
C GLY A 118 -8.87 30.22 -6.42
N VAL A 119 -7.87 30.40 -5.56
CA VAL A 119 -6.86 31.46 -5.71
C VAL A 119 -5.73 31.02 -6.66
N THR A 120 -5.85 31.37 -7.94
CA THR A 120 -4.76 31.31 -8.92
C THR A 120 -3.95 32.62 -8.89
N VAL A 121 -2.71 32.57 -8.43
CA VAL A 121 -1.77 33.69 -8.53
C VAL A 121 -0.86 33.48 -9.73
N ASP A 122 -1.21 34.09 -10.86
CA ASP A 122 -0.33 34.32 -12.01
C ASP A 122 -0.45 35.80 -12.42
N THR A 123 0.34 36.66 -11.77
CA THR A 123 0.40 38.10 -12.07
C THR A 123 1.28 38.35 -13.30
N GLY A 124 0.76 38.09 -14.49
CA GLY A 124 1.43 38.37 -15.76
C GLY A 124 0.43 38.60 -16.90
N PRO A 125 0.73 39.49 -17.87
CA PRO A 125 -0.15 39.73 -19.01
C PRO A 125 -0.21 38.48 -19.91
N ALA A 126 -1.34 38.33 -20.61
CA ALA A 126 -1.70 37.11 -21.33
C ALA A 126 -0.66 36.69 -22.39
N SER A 127 0.20 35.74 -22.02
CA SER A 127 0.94 34.90 -22.95
C SER A 127 0.48 33.45 -22.76
N SER A 128 0.52 32.67 -23.83
CA SER A 128 -0.06 31.33 -23.93
C SER A 128 0.15 30.46 -22.68
N ALA A 129 -0.95 30.10 -22.01
CA ALA A 129 -0.96 29.11 -20.93
C ALA A 129 -0.70 27.71 -21.49
N VAL A 130 0.58 27.41 -21.80
CA VAL A 130 1.02 26.09 -22.20
C VAL A 130 0.70 25.12 -21.06
N PRO A 131 -0.05 24.02 -21.30
CA PRO A 131 -0.40 23.08 -20.25
C PRO A 131 0.89 22.53 -19.64
N SER A 132 0.97 22.48 -18.31
CA SER A 132 2.15 22.06 -17.57
C SER A 132 2.39 20.55 -17.72
N HIS A 133 2.98 20.17 -18.85
CA HIS A 133 3.41 18.82 -19.17
C HIS A 133 4.37 18.33 -18.08
N LYS A 134 3.84 17.51 -17.16
CA LYS A 134 4.68 16.77 -16.20
C LYS A 134 5.74 16.01 -16.99
N PRO A 135 7.03 16.13 -16.63
CA PRO A 135 8.12 15.58 -17.44
C PRO A 135 7.92 14.07 -17.62
N GLU A 136 8.08 13.60 -18.85
CA GLU A 136 7.85 12.21 -19.20
C GLU A 136 8.79 11.29 -18.43
N LYS A 137 8.25 10.21 -17.85
CA LYS A 137 9.05 9.26 -17.07
C LYS A 137 10.14 8.64 -17.95
N ALA A 138 11.37 8.59 -17.44
CA ALA A 138 12.55 8.11 -18.16
C ALA A 138 12.35 6.76 -18.85
N ALA A 139 11.53 5.87 -18.29
CA ALA A 139 11.08 4.62 -18.91
C ALA A 139 10.58 4.79 -20.36
N PHE A 140 9.64 5.70 -20.61
CA PHE A 140 9.05 5.90 -21.94
C PHE A 140 10.01 6.61 -22.90
N VAL A 141 10.88 7.49 -22.37
CA VAL A 141 11.95 8.15 -23.13
C VAL A 141 13.01 7.13 -23.59
N GLU A 142 13.41 6.20 -22.73
CA GLU A 142 14.32 5.10 -23.08
C GLU A 142 13.68 4.15 -24.11
N LEU A 143 12.38 3.84 -23.98
CA LEU A 143 11.63 3.01 -24.93
C LEU A 143 11.53 3.67 -26.31
N ARG A 144 11.13 4.95 -26.38
CA ARG A 144 11.06 5.72 -27.65
C ARG A 144 12.42 5.82 -28.34
N LYS A 145 13.52 5.87 -27.57
CA LYS A 145 14.89 5.92 -28.09
C LYS A 145 15.48 4.55 -28.45
N GLY A 146 14.74 3.44 -28.32
CA GLY A 146 15.25 2.09 -28.58
C GLY A 146 16.41 1.68 -27.66
N ILE A 147 16.48 2.26 -26.46
CA ILE A 147 17.47 1.90 -25.43
C ILE A 147 17.01 0.63 -24.69
N ILE A 148 15.69 0.46 -24.57
CA ILE A 148 15.02 -0.73 -24.08
C ILE A 148 14.01 -1.26 -25.10
N GLU A 149 13.81 -2.57 -25.12
CA GLU A 149 12.73 -3.29 -25.81
C GLU A 149 11.87 -4.00 -24.74
N ILE A 150 10.57 -4.18 -25.01
CA ILE A 150 9.68 -5.00 -24.19
C ILE A 150 9.33 -6.25 -25.00
N THR A 151 9.86 -7.40 -24.60
CA THR A 151 9.83 -8.66 -25.37
C THR A 151 9.02 -9.71 -24.62
N ALA A 152 8.03 -10.33 -25.26
CA ALA A 152 7.38 -11.53 -24.76
C ALA A 152 8.28 -12.75 -25.04
N VAL A 153 8.46 -13.62 -24.04
CA VAL A 153 9.39 -14.77 -24.11
C VAL A 153 8.79 -15.99 -23.41
N GLU A 154 9.06 -17.17 -23.94
CA GLU A 154 8.68 -18.47 -23.35
C GLU A 154 9.80 -19.50 -23.54
N ASN A 155 9.67 -20.70 -22.96
CA ASN A 155 10.66 -21.77 -23.13
C ASN A 155 10.45 -22.54 -24.46
N ASP A 156 10.65 -21.83 -25.56
CA ASP A 156 10.68 -22.32 -26.95
C ASP A 156 11.95 -23.13 -27.32
N ARG A 157 12.87 -23.30 -26.36
CA ARG A 157 14.22 -23.87 -26.50
C ARG A 157 15.19 -23.09 -27.41
N GLN A 158 14.85 -21.88 -27.84
CA GLN A 158 15.72 -21.03 -28.67
C GLN A 158 16.82 -20.36 -27.83
N PRO A 159 18.05 -20.21 -28.34
CA PRO A 159 19.15 -19.57 -27.60
C PRO A 159 18.83 -18.14 -27.11
N ARG A 160 18.15 -17.31 -27.94
CA ARG A 160 17.72 -15.94 -27.54
C ARG A 160 16.80 -16.00 -26.31
N SER A 161 15.79 -16.85 -26.37
CA SER A 161 14.78 -16.98 -25.32
C SER A 161 15.36 -17.56 -24.04
N ILE A 162 16.21 -18.59 -24.13
CA ILE A 162 16.95 -19.15 -22.99
C ILE A 162 17.84 -18.10 -22.31
N VAL A 163 18.53 -17.24 -23.07
CA VAL A 163 19.33 -16.14 -22.51
C VAL A 163 18.44 -15.14 -21.74
N ILE A 164 17.31 -14.73 -22.32
CA ILE A 164 16.39 -13.78 -21.66
C ILE A 164 15.73 -14.41 -20.42
N LEU A 165 15.27 -15.66 -20.48
CA LEU A 165 14.75 -16.40 -19.32
C LEU A 165 15.81 -16.57 -18.22
N THR A 166 17.08 -16.77 -18.59
CA THR A 166 18.19 -16.85 -17.63
C THR A 166 18.47 -15.50 -16.97
N GLY A 167 18.35 -14.40 -17.72
CA GLY A 167 18.38 -13.04 -17.16
C GLY A 167 17.21 -12.76 -16.22
N LEU A 168 15.98 -13.16 -16.59
CA LEU A 168 14.77 -13.06 -15.76
C LEU A 168 14.91 -13.85 -14.45
N LYS A 169 15.32 -15.13 -14.52
CA LYS A 169 15.62 -15.96 -13.35
C LYS A 169 16.60 -15.25 -12.41
N THR A 170 17.68 -14.71 -12.95
CA THR A 170 18.73 -14.04 -12.16
C THR A 170 18.22 -12.73 -11.53
N LEU A 171 17.39 -11.98 -12.25
CA LEU A 171 16.69 -10.80 -11.73
C LEU A 171 15.77 -11.18 -10.56
N PHE A 172 14.87 -12.17 -10.75
CA PHE A 172 13.96 -12.61 -9.70
C PHE A 172 14.70 -13.16 -8.47
N GLN A 173 15.73 -13.99 -8.65
CA GLN A 173 16.58 -14.48 -7.54
C GLN A 173 17.30 -13.36 -6.77
N THR A 174 17.48 -12.19 -7.37
CA THR A 174 18.14 -11.02 -6.74
C THR A 174 17.14 -10.04 -6.11
N GLN A 175 15.89 -10.00 -6.58
CA GLN A 175 14.87 -9.06 -6.10
C GLN A 175 13.83 -9.70 -5.17
N LEU A 176 13.72 -11.03 -5.15
CA LEU A 176 12.79 -11.81 -4.32
C LEU A 176 13.59 -12.77 -3.42
N PRO A 177 14.36 -12.29 -2.42
CA PRO A 177 15.30 -13.11 -1.65
C PRO A 177 14.61 -14.16 -0.76
N MET A 178 13.33 -14.00 -0.45
CA MET A 178 12.53 -14.97 0.31
C MET A 178 12.03 -16.16 -0.55
N MET A 179 12.15 -16.08 -1.87
CA MET A 179 11.70 -17.12 -2.80
C MET A 179 12.87 -18.07 -3.13
N PRO A 180 12.75 -19.39 -2.91
CA PRO A 180 13.85 -20.32 -3.16
C PRO A 180 14.37 -20.27 -4.60
N ARG A 181 15.69 -20.30 -4.77
CA ARG A 181 16.36 -20.04 -6.07
C ARG A 181 16.00 -21.07 -7.12
N GLU A 182 15.85 -22.32 -6.68
CA GLU A 182 15.48 -23.51 -7.45
C GLU A 182 14.00 -23.45 -7.84
N TYR A 183 13.15 -22.94 -6.94
CA TYR A 183 11.73 -22.71 -7.20
C TYR A 183 11.53 -21.65 -8.29
N ILE A 184 12.26 -20.52 -8.20
CA ILE A 184 12.29 -19.48 -9.25
C ILE A 184 12.75 -20.09 -10.58
N ALA A 185 13.87 -20.82 -10.59
CA ALA A 185 14.41 -21.43 -11.80
C ALA A 185 13.40 -22.39 -12.44
N ARG A 186 12.80 -23.30 -11.65
CA ARG A 186 11.80 -24.26 -12.09
C ARG A 186 10.59 -23.55 -12.71
N LEU A 187 10.08 -22.48 -12.11
CA LEU A 187 8.91 -21.77 -12.64
C LEU A 187 9.21 -20.83 -13.81
N VAL A 188 10.42 -20.28 -13.94
CA VAL A 188 10.81 -19.44 -15.09
C VAL A 188 11.09 -20.26 -16.36
N TYR A 189 11.57 -21.50 -16.23
CA TYR A 189 11.74 -22.41 -17.37
C TYR A 189 10.55 -23.37 -17.59
N ASP A 190 9.49 -23.28 -16.78
CA ASP A 190 8.28 -24.09 -16.92
C ASP A 190 7.53 -23.76 -18.22
N HIS A 191 6.99 -24.76 -18.92
CA HIS A 191 6.39 -24.57 -20.25
C HIS A 191 5.03 -23.85 -20.22
N ASN A 192 4.31 -23.92 -19.10
CA ASN A 192 3.03 -23.23 -18.90
C ASN A 192 3.23 -21.79 -18.42
N SER A 193 4.37 -21.52 -17.77
CA SER A 193 4.83 -20.15 -17.54
C SER A 193 5.24 -19.47 -18.84
N LYS A 194 4.88 -18.19 -18.95
CA LYS A 194 5.29 -17.26 -20.00
C LYS A 194 5.89 -16.02 -19.33
N ALA A 195 6.67 -15.24 -20.07
CA ALA A 195 7.32 -14.05 -19.54
C ALA A 195 7.12 -12.82 -20.43
N LEU A 196 7.21 -11.65 -19.79
CA LEU A 196 7.36 -10.35 -20.46
C LEU A 196 8.55 -9.63 -19.83
N ALA A 197 9.59 -9.39 -20.63
CA ALA A 197 10.85 -8.82 -20.17
C ALA A 197 11.06 -7.40 -20.70
N ILE A 198 11.65 -6.52 -19.89
CA ILE A 198 12.34 -5.32 -20.38
C ILE A 198 13.80 -5.73 -20.60
N ILE A 199 14.28 -5.63 -21.84
CA ILE A 199 15.68 -5.88 -22.20
C ILE A 199 16.38 -4.60 -22.65
N LYS A 200 17.65 -4.45 -22.29
CA LYS A 200 18.60 -3.49 -22.87
C LYS A 200 19.46 -4.19 -23.92
N ARG A 201 20.25 -3.42 -24.68
CA ARG A 201 21.26 -3.92 -25.64
C ARG A 201 22.04 -5.12 -25.08
N GLY A 202 22.24 -6.15 -25.91
CA GLY A 202 22.88 -7.41 -25.50
C GLY A 202 21.98 -8.33 -24.66
N TYR A 203 20.66 -8.25 -24.82
CA TYR A 203 19.65 -9.03 -24.09
C TYR A 203 19.71 -8.87 -22.55
N LYS A 204 20.29 -7.77 -22.05
CA LYS A 204 20.41 -7.51 -20.60
C LYS A 204 19.03 -7.20 -20.01
N VAL A 205 18.45 -8.15 -19.31
CA VAL A 205 17.17 -8.01 -18.59
C VAL A 205 17.30 -6.98 -17.47
N VAL A 206 16.32 -6.07 -17.37
CA VAL A 206 16.21 -5.05 -16.31
C VAL A 206 14.82 -4.98 -15.66
N GLY A 207 13.82 -5.64 -16.25
CA GLY A 207 12.48 -5.80 -15.70
C GLY A 207 11.85 -7.09 -16.21
N GLY A 208 10.94 -7.66 -15.42
CA GLY A 208 10.32 -8.95 -15.74
C GLY A 208 8.99 -9.18 -15.05
N ILE A 209 8.07 -9.77 -15.80
CA ILE A 209 6.90 -10.49 -15.28
C ILE A 209 7.01 -11.94 -15.72
N CYS A 210 6.88 -12.88 -14.80
CA CYS A 210 6.60 -14.29 -15.06
C CYS A 210 5.12 -14.53 -14.73
N TYR A 211 4.38 -15.16 -15.64
CA TYR A 211 2.93 -15.34 -15.50
C TYR A 211 2.46 -16.66 -16.12
N ARG A 212 1.29 -17.13 -15.69
CA ARG A 212 0.64 -18.35 -16.17
C ARG A 212 -0.79 -18.03 -16.61
N PRO A 213 -1.08 -18.04 -17.93
CA PRO A 213 -2.41 -17.79 -18.43
C PRO A 213 -3.31 -19.02 -18.27
N PHE A 214 -4.57 -18.81 -17.86
CA PHE A 214 -5.61 -19.84 -17.83
C PHE A 214 -6.79 -19.39 -18.72
N PRO A 215 -6.67 -19.43 -20.06
CA PRO A 215 -7.65 -18.80 -20.96
C PRO A 215 -9.08 -19.32 -20.79
N HIS A 216 -9.24 -20.62 -20.56
CA HIS A 216 -10.53 -21.27 -20.30
C HIS A 216 -11.19 -20.86 -18.98
N ARG A 217 -10.45 -20.21 -18.06
CA ARG A 217 -10.90 -19.72 -16.76
C ARG A 217 -10.90 -18.19 -16.67
N GLY A 218 -10.60 -17.49 -17.76
CA GLY A 218 -10.69 -16.02 -17.86
C GLY A 218 -9.66 -15.22 -17.05
N PHE A 219 -8.65 -15.87 -16.44
CA PHE A 219 -7.64 -15.23 -15.61
C PHE A 219 -6.20 -15.62 -15.96
N ALA A 220 -5.23 -14.90 -15.44
CA ALA A 220 -3.82 -15.29 -15.39
C ALA A 220 -3.23 -15.09 -13.99
N GLU A 221 -2.39 -16.02 -13.55
CA GLU A 221 -1.55 -15.90 -12.37
C GLU A 221 -0.32 -15.06 -12.73
N ILE A 222 -0.01 -14.02 -11.95
CA ILE A 222 1.31 -13.40 -11.94
C ILE A 222 2.13 -14.14 -10.88
N VAL A 223 3.17 -14.84 -11.36
CA VAL A 223 4.03 -15.70 -10.53
C VAL A 223 5.16 -14.88 -9.92
N PHE A 224 5.82 -14.05 -10.73
CA PHE A 224 6.89 -13.15 -10.29
C PHE A 224 6.77 -11.79 -10.98
N PHE A 225 7.01 -10.72 -10.23
CA PHE A 225 7.12 -9.36 -10.75
C PHE A 225 8.37 -8.71 -10.17
N ALA A 226 9.27 -8.18 -11.01
CA ALA A 226 10.48 -7.49 -10.55
C ALA A 226 11.03 -6.48 -11.56
N THR A 227 11.72 -5.46 -11.06
CA THR A 227 12.57 -4.56 -11.84
C THR A 227 13.86 -4.28 -11.06
N ALA A 228 15.00 -4.28 -11.75
CA ALA A 228 16.32 -4.14 -11.14
C ALA A 228 16.41 -2.84 -10.33
N SER A 229 16.95 -2.91 -9.11
CA SER A 229 16.92 -1.82 -8.12
C SER A 229 17.42 -0.48 -8.65
N VAL A 230 18.48 -0.49 -9.48
CA VAL A 230 19.07 0.69 -10.13
C VAL A 230 18.16 1.39 -11.15
N ASP A 231 17.13 0.72 -11.66
CA ASP A 231 16.18 1.25 -12.64
C ASP A 231 14.75 1.44 -12.06
N GLN A 232 14.48 1.01 -10.82
CA GLN A 232 13.12 1.09 -10.21
C GLN A 232 12.53 2.51 -10.26
N VAL A 233 13.34 3.51 -9.89
CA VAL A 233 12.95 4.93 -9.87
C VAL A 233 12.57 5.51 -11.25
N LYS A 234 12.93 4.85 -12.36
CA LYS A 234 12.60 5.31 -13.72
C LYS A 234 11.15 5.10 -14.12
N GLY A 235 10.40 4.33 -13.33
CA GLY A 235 9.01 3.98 -13.61
C GLY A 235 8.80 2.72 -14.48
N TYR A 236 9.85 1.92 -14.69
CA TYR A 236 9.79 0.66 -15.43
C TYR A 236 8.64 -0.25 -14.99
N GLY A 237 8.41 -0.41 -13.68
CA GLY A 237 7.39 -1.33 -13.17
C GLY A 237 5.96 -0.99 -13.62
N GLY A 238 5.60 0.30 -13.62
CA GLY A 238 4.28 0.74 -14.12
C GLY A 238 4.16 0.54 -15.64
N MET A 239 5.17 0.95 -16.40
CA MET A 239 5.24 0.75 -17.85
C MET A 239 5.14 -0.74 -18.23
N LEU A 240 5.81 -1.62 -17.47
CA LEU A 240 5.77 -3.07 -17.70
C LEU A 240 4.38 -3.65 -17.42
N MET A 241 3.70 -3.19 -16.36
CA MET A 241 2.32 -3.60 -16.08
C MET A 241 1.32 -3.10 -17.14
N ASP A 242 1.50 -1.89 -17.67
CA ASP A 242 0.67 -1.37 -18.77
C ASP A 242 0.87 -2.16 -20.07
N ASN A 243 2.12 -2.48 -20.40
CA ASN A 243 2.45 -3.35 -21.53
C ASN A 243 1.96 -4.79 -21.32
N PHE A 244 2.01 -5.31 -20.09
CA PHE A 244 1.47 -6.63 -19.75
C PHE A 244 -0.05 -6.69 -19.94
N LYS A 245 -0.79 -5.69 -19.45
CA LYS A 245 -2.24 -5.58 -19.68
C LYS A 245 -2.57 -5.57 -21.18
N GLN A 246 -1.84 -4.78 -21.97
CA GLN A 246 -2.06 -4.71 -23.41
C GLN A 246 -1.62 -5.99 -24.16
N HIS A 247 -0.57 -6.65 -23.69
CA HIS A 247 -0.08 -7.94 -24.21
C HIS A 247 -1.09 -9.06 -23.97
N ILE A 248 -1.61 -9.19 -22.74
CA ILE A 248 -2.64 -10.21 -22.44
C ILE A 248 -3.92 -9.93 -23.23
N LYS A 249 -4.42 -8.69 -23.27
CA LYS A 249 -5.61 -8.34 -24.07
C LYS A 249 -5.48 -8.67 -25.56
N ARG A 250 -4.26 -8.66 -26.11
CA ARG A 250 -3.97 -9.07 -27.50
C ARG A 250 -3.83 -10.60 -27.65
N THR A 251 -3.14 -11.24 -26.72
CA THR A 251 -2.73 -12.66 -26.83
C THR A 251 -3.80 -13.62 -26.34
N TYR A 252 -4.56 -13.24 -25.32
CA TYR A 252 -5.60 -14.04 -24.67
C TYR A 252 -6.86 -13.18 -24.45
N PRO A 253 -7.68 -12.90 -25.48
CA PRO A 253 -8.79 -11.93 -25.37
C PRO A 253 -9.87 -12.27 -24.32
N GLY A 254 -9.99 -13.54 -23.93
CA GLY A 254 -10.87 -13.98 -22.83
C GLY A 254 -10.29 -13.77 -21.43
N VAL A 255 -8.98 -13.53 -21.29
CA VAL A 255 -8.33 -13.27 -20.00
C VAL A 255 -8.52 -11.81 -19.61
N MET A 256 -9.39 -11.59 -18.63
CA MET A 256 -9.77 -10.27 -18.14
C MET A 256 -9.29 -9.99 -16.71
N HIS A 257 -8.85 -11.02 -15.98
CA HIS A 257 -8.49 -10.93 -14.57
C HIS A 257 -7.04 -11.37 -14.34
N PHE A 258 -6.36 -10.74 -13.39
CA PHE A 258 -5.07 -11.19 -12.87
C PHE A 258 -5.19 -11.51 -11.39
N LEU A 259 -4.58 -12.62 -10.97
CA LEU A 259 -4.38 -12.97 -9.57
C LEU A 259 -2.89 -12.99 -9.28
N THR A 260 -2.49 -12.52 -8.11
CA THR A 260 -1.11 -12.55 -7.62
C THR A 260 -1.14 -12.73 -6.11
N TYR A 261 -0.17 -13.46 -5.55
CA TYR A 261 0.25 -13.18 -4.19
C TYR A 261 1.25 -12.01 -4.25
N ALA A 262 1.16 -11.11 -3.29
CA ALA A 262 2.00 -9.92 -3.20
C ALA A 262 2.57 -9.80 -1.79
N ASP A 263 3.90 -9.71 -1.71
CA ASP A 263 4.61 -9.37 -0.47
C ASP A 263 4.07 -8.06 0.10
N ASN A 264 4.08 -7.90 1.43
CA ASN A 264 3.51 -6.71 2.09
C ASN A 264 4.08 -5.38 1.56
N PHE A 265 5.36 -5.34 1.18
CA PHE A 265 6.00 -4.19 0.55
C PHE A 265 5.49 -3.89 -0.88
N ALA A 266 5.03 -4.91 -1.61
CA ALA A 266 4.54 -4.80 -2.98
C ALA A 266 3.04 -4.43 -3.08
N VAL A 267 2.24 -4.65 -2.02
CA VAL A 267 0.79 -4.36 -2.00
C VAL A 267 0.47 -2.92 -2.43
N VAL A 268 1.28 -1.94 -2.01
CA VAL A 268 1.11 -0.53 -2.42
C VAL A 268 1.38 -0.32 -3.91
N PHE A 269 2.36 -1.01 -4.49
CA PHE A 269 2.62 -0.97 -5.93
C PHE A 269 1.46 -1.59 -6.71
N PHE A 270 1.00 -2.78 -6.33
CA PHE A 270 -0.12 -3.47 -6.97
C PHE A 270 -1.43 -2.67 -6.85
N LYS A 271 -1.71 -2.04 -5.69
CA LYS A 271 -2.84 -1.10 -5.54
C LYS A 271 -2.69 0.13 -6.47
N LYS A 272 -1.49 0.72 -6.57
CA LYS A 272 -1.16 1.77 -7.58
C LYS A 272 -1.32 1.26 -9.04
N GLN A 273 -1.37 -0.05 -9.29
CA GLN A 273 -1.68 -0.66 -10.60
C GLN A 273 -3.15 -1.11 -10.77
N GLY A 274 -4.04 -0.85 -9.81
CA GLY A 274 -5.45 -1.25 -9.88
C GLY A 274 -5.71 -2.71 -9.50
N PHE A 275 -4.93 -3.26 -8.57
CA PHE A 275 -5.28 -4.50 -7.86
C PHE A 275 -6.01 -4.17 -6.54
N SER A 276 -7.00 -4.98 -6.17
CA SER A 276 -7.65 -4.99 -4.85
C SER A 276 -7.21 -6.21 -4.03
N LYS A 277 -7.40 -6.18 -2.71
CA LYS A 277 -7.38 -7.39 -1.86
C LYS A 277 -8.69 -8.20 -1.99
N GLU A 278 -9.75 -7.54 -2.41
CA GLU A 278 -11.06 -8.15 -2.69
C GLU A 278 -10.97 -9.02 -3.95
N ILE A 279 -11.30 -10.31 -3.81
CA ILE A 279 -11.26 -11.29 -4.90
C ILE A 279 -12.70 -11.53 -5.37
N THR A 280 -13.09 -10.86 -6.45
CA THR A 280 -14.44 -10.95 -7.05
C THR A 280 -14.58 -12.11 -8.05
N LEU A 281 -13.49 -12.82 -8.36
CA LEU A 281 -13.55 -14.14 -9.00
C LEU A 281 -13.99 -15.21 -8.00
N ASP A 282 -15.05 -15.94 -8.35
CA ASP A 282 -15.50 -17.10 -7.57
C ASP A 282 -14.37 -18.11 -7.31
N ARG A 283 -14.37 -18.70 -6.10
CA ARG A 283 -13.29 -19.55 -5.61
C ARG A 283 -13.09 -20.81 -6.47
N SER A 284 -14.13 -21.35 -7.10
CA SER A 284 -14.01 -22.51 -8.00
C SER A 284 -13.29 -22.19 -9.32
N VAL A 285 -13.15 -20.90 -9.66
CA VAL A 285 -12.45 -20.45 -10.87
C VAL A 285 -10.93 -20.53 -10.70
N TRP A 286 -10.40 -20.30 -9.49
CA TRP A 286 -8.96 -20.11 -9.26
C TRP A 286 -8.30 -20.97 -8.17
N ALA A 287 -9.06 -21.45 -7.18
CA ALA A 287 -8.48 -22.25 -6.09
C ALA A 287 -7.87 -23.55 -6.62
N GLY A 288 -6.67 -23.90 -6.14
CA GLY A 288 -5.89 -25.04 -6.62
C GLY A 288 -5.17 -24.85 -7.96
N TYR A 289 -5.48 -23.80 -8.73
CA TYR A 289 -4.80 -23.47 -9.99
C TYR A 289 -3.62 -22.52 -9.80
N ILE A 290 -3.76 -21.53 -8.92
CA ILE A 290 -2.65 -20.67 -8.49
C ILE A 290 -1.83 -21.35 -7.38
N LYS A 291 -0.66 -20.78 -7.08
CA LYS A 291 0.12 -21.14 -5.89
C LYS A 291 -0.11 -20.16 -4.75
N ASP A 292 -0.38 -20.72 -3.58
CA ASP A 292 -0.45 -20.02 -2.32
C ASP A 292 0.98 -19.76 -1.82
N TYR A 293 1.24 -18.57 -1.30
CA TYR A 293 2.53 -18.18 -0.75
C TYR A 293 2.37 -17.67 0.68
N GLU A 294 3.07 -18.31 1.61
CA GLU A 294 3.06 -17.94 3.03
C GLU A 294 3.54 -16.49 3.22
N GLY A 295 2.83 -15.73 4.07
CA GLY A 295 3.08 -14.30 4.27
C GLY A 295 2.66 -13.37 3.11
N GLY A 296 2.24 -13.91 1.96
CA GLY A 296 1.77 -13.13 0.82
C GLY A 296 0.30 -12.72 0.92
N THR A 297 -0.03 -11.48 0.57
CA THR A 297 -1.42 -11.04 0.40
C THR A 297 -1.91 -11.42 -1.01
N ILE A 298 -2.98 -12.22 -1.13
CA ILE A 298 -3.64 -12.43 -2.42
C ILE A 298 -4.30 -11.12 -2.91
N MET A 299 -4.16 -10.82 -4.21
CA MET A 299 -4.73 -9.62 -4.83
C MET A 299 -5.25 -9.89 -6.25
N GLN A 300 -6.37 -9.27 -6.61
CA GLN A 300 -6.98 -9.35 -7.95
C GLN A 300 -6.94 -8.00 -8.69
N CYS A 301 -6.58 -8.02 -9.98
CA CYS A 301 -6.85 -6.92 -10.91
C CYS A 301 -7.87 -7.35 -11.97
N THR A 302 -8.92 -6.56 -12.18
CA THR A 302 -9.85 -6.72 -13.31
C THR A 302 -9.53 -5.67 -14.38
N MET A 303 -9.25 -6.08 -15.61
CA MET A 303 -8.91 -5.16 -16.70
C MET A 303 -10.15 -4.46 -17.28
N LEU A 304 -9.95 -3.23 -17.76
CA LEU A 304 -10.98 -2.46 -18.44
C LEU A 304 -11.01 -2.82 -19.94
N ARG A 305 -12.14 -3.35 -20.42
CA ARG A 305 -12.30 -3.83 -21.81
C ARG A 305 -11.98 -2.75 -22.85
N LYS A 306 -12.55 -1.55 -22.72
CA LYS A 306 -12.43 -0.44 -23.69
C LYS A 306 -11.12 0.39 -23.60
N VAL A 307 -10.30 0.23 -22.56
CA VAL A 307 -9.11 1.07 -22.33
C VAL A 307 -7.86 0.49 -22.99
N ASN A 308 -7.11 1.33 -23.72
CA ASN A 308 -5.72 1.07 -24.07
C ASN A 308 -4.82 1.53 -22.93
N TYR A 309 -4.16 0.60 -22.23
CA TYR A 309 -3.33 0.94 -21.06
C TYR A 309 -2.06 1.74 -21.42
N LEU A 310 -1.60 1.65 -22.67
CA LEU A 310 -0.44 2.40 -23.16
C LEU A 310 -0.75 3.89 -23.38
N ASP A 311 -2.01 4.22 -23.69
CA ASP A 311 -2.46 5.59 -23.98
C ASP A 311 -3.28 6.22 -22.83
N LYS A 312 -3.30 5.57 -21.66
CA LYS A 312 -4.14 5.99 -20.51
C LYS A 312 -3.92 7.44 -20.06
N VAL A 313 -2.73 8.01 -20.26
CA VAL A 313 -2.41 9.40 -19.90
C VAL A 313 -3.17 10.38 -20.80
N ASN A 314 -3.19 10.11 -22.12
CA ASN A 314 -3.94 10.89 -23.11
C ASN A 314 -5.45 10.75 -22.88
N ILE A 315 -5.94 9.52 -22.70
CA ILE A 315 -7.36 9.23 -22.40
C ILE A 315 -7.84 10.00 -21.17
N ILE A 316 -7.09 9.97 -20.06
CA ILE A 316 -7.43 10.71 -18.83
C ILE A 316 -7.35 12.23 -19.06
N SER A 317 -6.38 12.71 -19.86
CA SER A 317 -6.28 14.14 -20.18
C SER A 317 -7.47 14.64 -20.99
N GLN A 318 -7.92 13.88 -22.00
CA GLN A 318 -9.11 14.19 -22.81
C GLN A 318 -10.38 14.16 -21.97
N GLN A 319 -10.55 13.14 -21.12
CA GLN A 319 -11.68 13.04 -20.19
C GLN A 319 -11.72 14.23 -19.22
N ARG A 320 -10.57 14.61 -18.65
CA ARG A 320 -10.45 15.78 -17.77
C ARG A 320 -10.81 17.06 -18.52
N GLU A 321 -10.33 17.26 -19.74
CA GLU A 321 -10.58 18.50 -20.49
C GLU A 321 -12.04 18.61 -20.96
N ALA A 322 -12.70 17.50 -21.30
CA ALA A 322 -14.14 17.47 -21.57
C ALA A 322 -14.96 17.87 -20.32
N ILE A 323 -14.60 17.36 -19.15
CA ILE A 323 -15.23 17.72 -17.86
C ILE A 323 -14.97 19.20 -17.54
N LEU A 324 -13.72 19.68 -17.67
CA LEU A 324 -13.38 21.08 -17.42
C LEU A 324 -14.10 22.02 -18.38
N THR A 325 -14.24 21.66 -19.66
CA THR A 325 -15.02 22.44 -20.64
C THR A 325 -16.47 22.58 -20.18
N LYS A 326 -17.12 21.48 -19.79
CA LYS A 326 -18.50 21.53 -19.29
C LYS A 326 -18.63 22.29 -17.97
N ILE A 327 -17.60 22.29 -17.12
CA ILE A 327 -17.55 23.13 -15.91
C ILE A 327 -17.43 24.62 -16.29
N ARG A 328 -16.60 25.00 -17.27
CA ARG A 328 -16.47 26.40 -17.72
C ARG A 328 -17.77 26.98 -18.28
N GLU A 329 -18.62 26.16 -18.92
CA GLU A 329 -19.96 26.57 -19.37
C GLU A 329 -20.91 26.96 -18.24
N MET A 330 -20.71 26.44 -17.02
CA MET A 330 -21.62 26.62 -15.87
C MET A 330 -21.00 27.44 -14.73
N SER A 331 -19.67 27.47 -14.62
CA SER A 331 -18.94 28.08 -13.51
C SER A 331 -17.97 29.16 -13.98
N LYS A 332 -18.11 30.33 -13.38
CA LYS A 332 -17.23 31.50 -13.53
C LYS A 332 -15.89 31.37 -12.80
N SER A 333 -15.61 30.30 -12.06
CA SER A 333 -14.35 30.12 -11.30
C SER A 333 -13.07 30.09 -12.15
N HIS A 334 -13.18 30.14 -13.48
CA HIS A 334 -12.06 30.26 -14.41
C HIS A 334 -11.80 31.70 -14.88
N ILE A 335 -12.62 32.67 -14.45
CA ILE A 335 -12.47 34.09 -14.76
C ILE A 335 -11.53 34.74 -13.74
N VAL A 336 -10.39 35.25 -14.21
CA VAL A 336 -9.45 36.02 -13.40
C VAL A 336 -9.91 37.48 -13.38
N TYR A 337 -10.42 37.93 -12.24
CA TYR A 337 -10.79 39.32 -11.99
C TYR A 337 -9.54 40.16 -11.66
N GLN A 338 -9.58 41.47 -11.95
CA GLN A 338 -8.49 42.38 -11.55
C GLN A 338 -8.40 42.51 -10.02
N GLY A 339 -7.18 42.70 -9.51
CA GLY A 339 -6.91 42.91 -8.09
C GLY A 339 -7.56 44.21 -7.57
N LEU A 340 -8.24 44.12 -6.42
CA LEU A 340 -9.00 45.22 -5.82
C LEU A 340 -8.10 46.47 -5.60
N PRO A 341 -8.45 47.65 -6.17
CA PRO A 341 -7.65 48.86 -6.04
C PRO A 341 -7.33 49.28 -4.59
N GLN A 342 -8.20 48.95 -3.66
CA GLN A 342 -8.08 49.23 -2.23
C GLN A 342 -6.90 48.51 -1.55
N PHE A 343 -6.33 47.48 -2.19
CA PHE A 343 -5.23 46.68 -1.65
C PHE A 343 -4.00 46.66 -2.59
N GLN A 344 -3.87 47.66 -3.46
CA GLN A 344 -2.68 47.85 -4.31
C GLN A 344 -1.57 48.60 -3.55
N GLU A 345 -0.33 48.46 -4.01
CA GLU A 345 0.85 49.08 -3.38
C GLU A 345 0.74 50.62 -3.41
N GLY A 346 0.74 51.24 -2.23
CA GLY A 346 0.48 52.68 -2.05
C GLY A 346 -0.98 53.07 -1.74
N ALA A 347 -1.90 52.10 -1.59
CA ALA A 347 -3.25 52.36 -1.08
C ALA A 347 -3.24 52.72 0.43
N PRO A 348 -4.27 53.44 0.95
CA PRO A 348 -4.33 53.81 2.36
C PRO A 348 -4.49 52.58 3.29
N GLU A 349 -3.73 52.55 4.37
CA GLU A 349 -3.88 51.50 5.40
C GLU A 349 -5.24 51.62 6.11
N GLY A 350 -5.85 50.46 6.40
CA GLY A 350 -7.13 50.38 7.14
C GLY A 350 -8.41 50.42 6.30
N VAL A 351 -8.32 50.48 4.96
CA VAL A 351 -9.51 50.40 4.09
C VAL A 351 -10.16 49.00 4.18
N THR A 352 -11.44 48.97 4.55
CA THR A 352 -12.29 47.77 4.47
C THR A 352 -13.16 47.81 3.22
N VAL A 353 -13.44 46.63 2.65
CA VAL A 353 -14.27 46.45 1.45
C VAL A 353 -15.41 45.51 1.81
N ASP A 354 -16.66 45.87 1.48
CA ASP A 354 -17.80 44.95 1.66
C ASP A 354 -17.62 43.76 0.71
N PRO A 355 -17.68 42.50 1.18
CA PRO A 355 -17.65 41.33 0.31
C PRO A 355 -18.65 41.36 -0.85
N LYS A 356 -19.77 42.10 -0.73
CA LYS A 356 -20.74 42.31 -1.81
C LYS A 356 -20.22 43.14 -2.99
N ASP A 357 -19.19 43.96 -2.80
CA ASP A 357 -18.63 44.81 -3.85
C ASP A 357 -17.56 44.08 -4.69
N VAL A 358 -16.99 42.98 -4.17
CA VAL A 358 -16.00 42.15 -4.85
C VAL A 358 -16.66 41.42 -6.03
N PRO A 359 -16.30 41.71 -7.31
CA PRO A 359 -17.10 41.28 -8.46
C PRO A 359 -17.34 39.77 -8.55
N GLY A 360 -16.27 38.96 -8.46
CA GLY A 360 -16.39 37.49 -8.51
C GLY A 360 -17.12 36.86 -7.31
N LEU A 361 -17.17 37.54 -6.16
CA LEU A 361 -17.89 37.09 -4.98
C LEU A 361 -19.37 37.43 -5.07
N ARG A 362 -19.70 38.64 -5.54
CA ARG A 362 -21.06 39.05 -5.90
C ARG A 362 -21.66 38.15 -6.98
N GLU A 363 -20.88 37.84 -8.02
CA GLU A 363 -21.31 37.00 -9.14
C GLU A 363 -21.45 35.50 -8.82
N SER A 364 -20.89 35.02 -7.70
CA SER A 364 -21.07 33.64 -7.24
C SER A 364 -22.35 33.43 -6.41
N GLY A 365 -23.12 34.50 -6.15
CA GLY A 365 -24.31 34.45 -5.29
C GLY A 365 -23.96 34.35 -3.80
N TRP A 366 -22.76 34.77 -3.40
CA TRP A 366 -22.34 34.77 -2.00
C TRP A 366 -23.26 35.63 -1.12
N THR A 367 -23.51 35.16 0.11
CA THR A 367 -24.26 35.90 1.12
C THR A 367 -23.52 35.88 2.46
N PRO A 368 -23.72 36.88 3.34
CA PRO A 368 -23.15 36.87 4.70
C PRO A 368 -23.55 35.64 5.55
N GLY A 369 -24.66 34.97 5.22
CA GLY A 369 -25.05 33.70 5.83
C GLY A 369 -24.09 32.55 5.49
N MET A 370 -23.54 32.52 4.27
CA MET A 370 -22.52 31.54 3.87
C MET A 370 -21.21 31.73 4.63
N GLU A 371 -20.92 32.94 5.13
CA GLU A 371 -19.75 33.18 5.98
C GLU A 371 -19.82 32.40 7.29
N HIS A 372 -21.02 32.20 7.86
CA HIS A 372 -21.18 31.33 9.04
C HIS A 372 -20.95 29.86 8.69
N SER A 373 -21.30 29.43 7.47
CA SER A 373 -21.02 28.07 7.00
C SER A 373 -19.52 27.84 6.74
N THR A 374 -18.78 28.81 6.19
CA THR A 374 -17.33 28.67 5.94
C THR A 374 -16.48 28.95 7.18
N ARG A 375 -16.96 29.77 8.12
CA ARG A 375 -16.38 29.94 9.47
C ARG A 375 -16.72 28.77 10.40
N SER A 376 -17.59 27.85 9.97
CA SER A 376 -17.55 26.44 10.40
C SER A 376 -16.36 25.68 9.78
N GLY A 377 -15.17 26.29 9.83
CA GLY A 377 -13.93 25.53 9.74
C GLY A 377 -13.94 24.53 10.89
N LYS A 378 -13.70 23.25 10.58
CA LYS A 378 -13.82 22.11 11.51
C LYS A 378 -13.40 22.50 12.93
N SER A 379 -14.39 22.54 13.84
CA SER A 379 -14.21 22.95 15.24
C SER A 379 -12.96 22.31 15.85
N ALA A 380 -12.38 22.95 16.88
CA ALA A 380 -11.31 22.34 17.67
C ALA A 380 -11.68 20.91 18.10
N GLU A 381 -12.96 20.69 18.48
CA GLU A 381 -13.52 19.37 18.75
C GLU A 381 -13.51 18.43 17.54
N HIS A 382 -13.88 18.88 16.33
CA HIS A 382 -13.82 18.04 15.12
C HIS A 382 -12.38 17.70 14.73
N THR A 383 -11.44 18.63 14.89
CA THR A 383 -10.01 18.38 14.69
C THR A 383 -9.47 17.39 15.72
N GLN A 384 -9.97 17.44 16.96
CA GLN A 384 -9.65 16.49 18.03
C GLN A 384 -10.25 15.10 17.76
N MET A 385 -11.51 15.01 17.33
CA MET A 385 -12.17 13.75 16.92
C MET A 385 -11.43 13.08 15.76
N GLN A 386 -11.02 13.82 14.72
CA GLN A 386 -10.25 13.25 13.60
C GLN A 386 -8.87 12.73 14.03
N ARG A 387 -8.19 13.38 14.98
CA ARG A 387 -6.92 12.89 15.53
C ARG A 387 -7.13 11.63 16.37
N LEU A 388 -8.02 11.69 17.36
CA LEU A 388 -8.29 10.56 18.26
C LEU A 388 -8.77 9.32 17.50
N LEU A 389 -9.62 9.47 16.46
CA LEU A 389 -10.01 8.33 15.63
C LEU A 389 -8.85 7.78 14.79
N SER A 390 -7.96 8.63 14.28
CA SER A 390 -6.74 8.20 13.58
C SER A 390 -5.79 7.46 14.52
N ASP A 391 -5.62 7.94 15.74
CA ASP A 391 -4.76 7.33 16.78
C ASP A 391 -5.32 5.95 17.19
N LEU A 392 -6.63 5.85 17.40
CA LEU A 392 -7.33 4.59 17.68
C LEU A 392 -7.24 3.59 16.51
N LYS A 393 -7.43 4.03 15.26
CA LYS A 393 -7.33 3.17 14.07
C LYS A 393 -5.89 2.73 13.76
N ALA A 394 -4.89 3.48 14.23
CA ALA A 394 -3.47 3.13 14.08
C ALA A 394 -2.95 2.18 15.19
N HIS A 395 -3.68 2.03 16.29
CA HIS A 395 -3.25 1.21 17.42
C HIS A 395 -3.20 -0.29 17.05
N PRO A 396 -2.11 -1.04 17.32
CA PRO A 396 -1.95 -2.41 16.83
C PRO A 396 -3.05 -3.41 17.26
N LEU A 397 -3.71 -3.16 18.38
CA LEU A 397 -4.79 -4.02 18.90
C LEU A 397 -6.19 -3.65 18.35
N ALA A 398 -6.28 -2.63 17.49
CA ALA A 398 -7.56 -2.10 17.00
C ALA A 398 -8.19 -2.90 15.84
N TRP A 399 -7.49 -3.90 15.30
CA TRP A 399 -7.87 -4.62 14.07
C TRP A 399 -9.31 -5.15 14.05
N ALA A 400 -9.82 -5.61 15.20
CA ALA A 400 -11.17 -6.15 15.35
C ALA A 400 -12.28 -5.08 15.38
N PHE A 401 -11.92 -3.80 15.43
CA PHE A 401 -12.84 -2.66 15.57
C PHE A 401 -12.79 -1.70 14.37
N LEU A 402 -12.01 -2.03 13.33
CA LEU A 402 -11.80 -1.15 12.17
C LEU A 402 -13.01 -1.07 11.23
N ASN A 403 -13.87 -2.11 11.23
CA ASN A 403 -15.03 -2.27 10.35
C ASN A 403 -16.17 -2.95 11.15
N PRO A 404 -17.43 -2.98 10.66
CA PRO A 404 -18.50 -3.75 11.29
C PRO A 404 -18.18 -5.25 11.38
N VAL A 405 -18.70 -5.92 12.40
CA VAL A 405 -18.62 -7.39 12.54
C VAL A 405 -19.40 -8.05 11.40
N ASN A 406 -18.79 -8.99 10.68
CA ASN A 406 -19.47 -9.66 9.57
C ASN A 406 -20.54 -10.64 10.08
N ALA A 407 -21.79 -10.42 9.69
CA ALA A 407 -22.93 -11.29 10.05
C ALA A 407 -22.80 -12.72 9.49
N ASP A 408 -22.10 -12.91 8.37
CA ASP A 408 -21.86 -14.26 7.82
C ASP A 408 -20.79 -15.04 8.61
N GLU A 409 -19.90 -14.33 9.34
CA GLU A 409 -18.86 -14.93 10.18
C GLU A 409 -19.31 -15.08 11.65
N VAL A 410 -20.19 -14.19 12.13
CA VAL A 410 -20.69 -14.17 13.52
C VAL A 410 -22.23 -14.00 13.55
N PRO A 411 -23.01 -15.06 13.24
CA PRO A 411 -24.43 -14.93 12.91
C PRO A 411 -25.35 -14.46 14.04
N ASP A 412 -24.97 -14.70 15.29
CA ASP A 412 -25.73 -14.30 16.48
C ASP A 412 -25.33 -12.91 17.01
N TYR A 413 -24.27 -12.29 16.49
CA TYR A 413 -23.73 -11.01 16.99
C TYR A 413 -24.80 -9.91 17.05
N TYR A 414 -25.53 -9.69 15.96
CA TYR A 414 -26.63 -8.72 15.88
C TYR A 414 -27.90 -9.18 16.62
N GLY A 415 -27.98 -10.47 16.97
CA GLY A 415 -28.96 -11.02 17.90
C GLY A 415 -28.69 -10.60 19.35
N VAL A 416 -27.43 -10.47 19.75
CA VAL A 416 -27.00 -10.03 21.09
C VAL A 416 -26.85 -8.51 21.15
N ILE A 417 -26.00 -7.93 20.30
CA ILE A 417 -25.61 -6.52 20.30
C ILE A 417 -26.65 -5.66 19.58
N LYS A 418 -27.35 -4.82 20.36
CA LYS A 418 -28.49 -3.99 19.89
C LYS A 418 -28.09 -2.64 19.30
N ARG A 419 -26.85 -2.18 19.53
CA ARG A 419 -26.32 -0.91 19.02
C ARG A 419 -24.88 -1.13 18.51
N PRO A 420 -24.68 -1.82 17.39
CA PRO A 420 -23.36 -2.06 16.82
C PRO A 420 -22.64 -0.74 16.51
N MET A 421 -21.32 -0.71 16.69
CA MET A 421 -20.46 0.44 16.40
C MET A 421 -19.04 -0.04 16.09
N ASP A 422 -18.35 0.67 15.20
CA ASP A 422 -16.99 0.40 14.74
C ASP A 422 -16.34 1.68 14.20
N PHE A 423 -15.01 1.68 14.03
CA PHE A 423 -14.27 2.89 13.65
C PHE A 423 -14.48 3.36 12.20
N SER A 424 -15.03 2.55 11.29
CA SER A 424 -15.45 3.01 9.96
C SER A 424 -16.83 3.68 10.01
N THR A 425 -17.76 3.15 10.82
CA THR A 425 -19.04 3.81 11.11
C THR A 425 -18.81 5.15 11.81
N MET A 426 -17.89 5.21 12.78
CA MET A 426 -17.53 6.48 13.44
C MET A 426 -16.88 7.49 12.47
N GLU A 427 -16.02 7.03 11.55
CA GLU A 427 -15.44 7.88 10.51
C GLU A 427 -16.52 8.47 9.60
N HIS A 428 -17.48 7.65 9.17
CA HIS A 428 -18.62 8.10 8.38
C HIS A 428 -19.52 9.09 9.14
N LYS A 429 -19.84 8.82 10.42
CA LYS A 429 -20.63 9.74 11.28
C LYS A 429 -19.93 11.09 11.45
N MET A 430 -18.60 11.10 11.56
CA MET A 430 -17.80 12.31 11.68
C MET A 430 -17.76 13.11 10.37
N ASP A 431 -17.44 12.47 9.24
CA ASP A 431 -17.36 13.16 7.95
C ASP A 431 -18.74 13.63 7.44
N THR A 432 -19.83 13.04 7.93
CA THR A 432 -21.22 13.52 7.70
C THR A 432 -21.75 14.44 8.81
N SER A 433 -20.89 14.89 9.75
CA SER A 433 -21.22 15.84 10.82
C SER A 433 -22.37 15.41 11.77
N GLN A 434 -22.52 14.11 12.01
CA GLN A 434 -23.49 13.54 12.95
C GLN A 434 -23.07 13.67 14.43
N TYR A 435 -21.82 14.02 14.71
CA TYR A 435 -21.36 14.33 16.07
C TYR A 435 -21.52 15.82 16.37
N SER A 436 -22.53 16.17 17.16
CA SER A 436 -22.78 17.55 17.61
C SER A 436 -21.83 18.04 18.71
N SER A 437 -21.05 17.15 19.32
CA SER A 437 -19.92 17.47 20.22
C SER A 437 -19.02 16.25 20.42
N LEU A 438 -17.80 16.49 20.93
CA LEU A 438 -16.82 15.46 21.31
C LEU A 438 -17.42 14.39 22.25
N LYS A 439 -18.39 14.74 23.10
CA LYS A 439 -19.03 13.77 24.00
C LYS A 439 -19.67 12.62 23.22
N PHE A 440 -20.49 12.92 22.21
CA PHE A 440 -21.18 11.89 21.43
C PHE A 440 -20.22 10.99 20.64
N PHE A 441 -19.03 11.49 20.31
CA PHE A 441 -17.95 10.67 19.76
C PHE A 441 -17.34 9.75 20.82
N LEU A 442 -17.05 10.25 22.03
CA LEU A 442 -16.51 9.41 23.11
C LEU A 442 -17.52 8.36 23.60
N ASP A 443 -18.80 8.68 23.63
CA ASP A 443 -19.89 7.75 23.92
C ASP A 443 -19.92 6.59 22.90
N ASP A 444 -19.62 6.85 21.61
CA ASP A 444 -19.47 5.82 20.58
C ASP A 444 -18.16 5.00 20.72
N VAL A 445 -17.02 5.60 21.09
CA VAL A 445 -15.78 4.83 21.32
C VAL A 445 -15.96 3.87 22.51
N GLN A 446 -16.61 4.33 23.58
CA GLN A 446 -16.96 3.46 24.70
C GLN A 446 -17.96 2.37 24.27
N LEU A 447 -18.92 2.68 23.39
CA LEU A 447 -19.86 1.69 22.84
C LEU A 447 -19.14 0.57 22.04
N VAL A 448 -18.07 0.88 21.29
CA VAL A 448 -17.21 -0.15 20.64
C VAL A 448 -16.61 -1.11 21.68
N VAL A 449 -16.06 -0.54 22.76
CA VAL A 449 -15.46 -1.31 23.86
C VAL A 449 -16.51 -2.16 24.59
N ASP A 450 -17.64 -1.56 24.96
CA ASP A 450 -18.67 -2.20 25.76
C ASP A 450 -19.40 -3.29 24.97
N ASN A 451 -19.67 -3.09 23.68
CA ASN A 451 -20.19 -4.14 22.79
C ASN A 451 -19.22 -5.31 22.68
N CYS A 452 -17.91 -5.05 22.60
CA CYS A 452 -16.90 -6.10 22.57
C CYS A 452 -16.91 -6.91 23.87
N LYS A 453 -16.94 -6.24 25.04
CA LYS A 453 -16.97 -6.89 26.35
C LYS A 453 -18.27 -7.68 26.60
N LEU A 454 -19.40 -7.15 26.15
CA LEU A 454 -20.71 -7.79 26.30
C LEU A 454 -20.85 -9.07 25.47
N TYR A 455 -20.19 -9.13 24.30
CA TYR A 455 -20.25 -10.30 23.42
C TYR A 455 -19.14 -11.33 23.69
N ASN A 456 -17.93 -10.90 24.08
CA ASN A 456 -16.75 -11.77 24.18
C ASN A 456 -16.35 -12.01 25.65
N PRO A 457 -16.08 -13.27 26.07
CA PRO A 457 -15.64 -13.58 27.42
C PRO A 457 -14.27 -12.97 27.75
N GLU A 458 -14.00 -12.74 29.03
CA GLU A 458 -12.82 -11.98 29.48
C GLU A 458 -11.47 -12.56 29.04
N THR A 459 -11.40 -13.89 28.93
CA THR A 459 -10.23 -14.66 28.47
C THR A 459 -9.91 -14.45 26.99
N SER A 460 -10.87 -14.00 26.18
CA SER A 460 -10.71 -13.83 24.74
C SER A 460 -9.65 -12.78 24.38
N ILE A 461 -9.09 -12.89 23.17
CA ILE A 461 -8.21 -11.85 22.63
C ILE A 461 -8.98 -10.54 22.39
N TYR A 462 -10.25 -10.62 22.01
CA TYR A 462 -11.13 -9.47 21.73
C TYR A 462 -11.38 -8.63 22.98
N HIS A 463 -11.79 -9.26 24.10
CA HIS A 463 -12.00 -8.57 25.37
C HIS A 463 -10.71 -7.95 25.90
N ARG A 464 -9.60 -8.70 25.90
CA ARG A 464 -8.28 -8.19 26.32
C ARG A 464 -7.77 -7.04 25.45
N ASN A 465 -8.08 -7.03 24.15
CA ASN A 465 -7.76 -5.92 23.26
C ASN A 465 -8.66 -4.70 23.52
N ALA A 466 -9.96 -4.89 23.76
CA ALA A 466 -10.89 -3.82 24.08
C ALA A 466 -10.50 -3.09 25.38
N VAL A 467 -10.17 -3.83 26.45
CA VAL A 467 -9.67 -3.26 27.72
C VAL A 467 -8.39 -2.44 27.53
N LYS A 468 -7.44 -2.92 26.72
CA LYS A 468 -6.20 -2.19 26.42
C LYS A 468 -6.44 -0.94 25.58
N LEU A 469 -7.36 -1.01 24.60
CA LEU A 469 -7.72 0.11 23.73
C LEU A 469 -8.53 1.19 24.48
N GLU A 470 -9.38 0.78 25.42
CA GLU A 470 -10.09 1.67 26.35
C GLU A 470 -9.12 2.44 27.26
N LYS A 471 -8.08 1.76 27.78
CA LYS A 471 -7.01 2.41 28.55
C LYS A 471 -6.27 3.44 27.69
N PHE A 472 -5.85 3.06 26.48
CA PHE A 472 -5.19 3.96 25.52
C PHE A 472 -6.06 5.18 25.17
N MET A 473 -7.37 4.99 24.94
CA MET A 473 -8.32 6.09 24.74
C MET A 473 -8.32 7.05 25.94
N LYS A 474 -8.45 6.54 27.17
CA LYS A 474 -8.51 7.35 28.38
C LYS A 474 -7.21 8.12 28.62
N GLU A 475 -6.05 7.51 28.32
CA GLU A 475 -4.74 8.16 28.36
C GLU A 475 -4.63 9.30 27.33
N GLN A 476 -5.05 9.06 26.08
CA GLN A 476 -5.07 10.11 25.04
C GLN A 476 -6.04 11.25 25.37
N CYS A 477 -7.26 10.96 25.82
CA CYS A 477 -8.20 12.00 26.27
C CYS A 477 -7.63 12.86 27.41
N ALA A 478 -6.95 12.24 28.39
CA ALA A 478 -6.29 12.95 29.48
C ALA A 478 -5.06 13.77 29.03
N GLU A 479 -4.36 13.33 27.99
CA GLU A 479 -3.27 14.11 27.36
C GLU A 479 -3.81 15.31 26.58
N TYR A 480 -4.88 15.14 25.80
CA TYR A 480 -5.53 16.25 25.09
C TYR A 480 -6.07 17.32 26.07
N ALA A 481 -6.63 16.92 27.21
CA ALA A 481 -7.07 17.85 28.25
C ALA A 481 -5.94 18.71 28.85
N LYS A 482 -4.70 18.19 28.91
CA LYS A 482 -3.51 18.92 29.39
C LYS A 482 -2.84 19.79 28.32
N ARG A 483 -3.15 19.58 27.04
CA ARG A 483 -2.61 20.35 25.91
C ARG A 483 -3.52 21.51 25.46
N GLY A 484 -4.68 21.67 26.11
CA GLY A 484 -5.69 22.71 25.82
C GLY A 484 -5.99 23.65 26.99
N SER A 485 -5.12 23.68 28.01
CA SER A 485 -5.21 24.53 29.21
C SER A 485 -4.10 25.57 29.25
#